data_AF-A0A2D9JG07-F1
#
_entry.id   AF-A0A2D9JG07-F1
#
_cell.length_a   1.000
_cell.length_b   1.000
_cell.length_c   1.000
_cell.angle_alpha   90.00
_cell.angle_beta   90.00
_cell.angle_gamma   90.00
#
_symmetry.space_group_name_H-M   'P 1'
#
loop_
_entity.id
_entity.type
_entity.pdbx_description
1 polymer ?
#
loop_
_entity_poly.entity_id
_entity_poly.type
_entity_poly.pdbx_seq_one_letter_code
_entity_poly.pdbx_strand_id
1 'polypeptide(L)'
;FSRAAAANADDIALIGRCAKKAVECAMQGIGGVVGEDEDQNNELRAIEFERIAGGKPFDINVDWFGDLLSQMGQPKGEVLETSH
;
A
#
# COMPACT_ATOMS: atom_id res chain seq x y z
N PHE A 1 -1.54 -16.11 -14.48
CA PHE A 1 -0.96 -16.86 -13.36
C PHE A 1 -0.46 -15.99 -12.21
N SER A 2 -0.21 -14.68 -12.38
CA SER A 2 0.33 -13.79 -11.32
C SER A 2 -0.45 -13.81 -10.00
N ARG A 3 -1.79 -13.87 -10.04
CA ARG A 3 -2.65 -13.94 -8.84
C ARG A 3 -2.84 -15.34 -8.24
N ALA A 4 -2.26 -16.37 -8.86
CA ALA A 4 -2.39 -17.77 -8.43
C ALA A 4 -1.04 -18.43 -8.12
N ALA A 5 0.06 -17.66 -8.24
CA ALA A 5 1.38 -18.13 -7.89
C ALA A 5 1.55 -18.19 -6.37
N ALA A 6 2.44 -19.07 -5.89
CA ALA A 6 2.84 -19.08 -4.49
C ALA A 6 3.52 -17.74 -4.13
N ALA A 7 3.22 -17.24 -2.93
CA ALA A 7 3.86 -16.05 -2.38
C ALA A 7 5.36 -16.30 -2.15
N ASN A 8 6.17 -15.25 -2.31
CA ASN A 8 7.60 -15.32 -2.00
C ASN A 8 7.84 -15.26 -0.47
N ALA A 9 9.08 -15.39 -0.03
CA ALA A 9 9.43 -15.40 1.38
C ALA A 9 9.11 -14.08 2.10
N ASP A 10 9.31 -12.94 1.44
CA ASP A 10 9.06 -11.61 2.01
C ASP A 10 7.56 -11.37 2.20
N ASP A 11 6.75 -11.76 1.23
CA ASP A 11 5.28 -11.72 1.30
C ASP A 11 4.76 -12.60 2.43
N ILE A 12 5.27 -13.84 2.55
CA ILE A 12 4.89 -14.75 3.64
C ILE A 12 5.22 -14.13 5.00
N ALA A 13 6.40 -13.52 5.14
CA ALA A 13 6.80 -12.84 6.37
C ALA A 13 5.88 -11.64 6.67
N LEU A 14 5.57 -10.81 5.68
CA LEU A 14 4.67 -9.67 5.82
C LEU A 14 3.25 -10.10 6.23
N ILE A 15 2.68 -11.10 5.55
CA ILE A 15 1.37 -11.67 5.89
C ILE A 15 1.35 -12.14 7.34
N GLY A 16 2.40 -12.84 7.78
CA GLY A 16 2.55 -13.28 9.16
C GLY A 16 2.56 -12.12 10.17
N ARG A 17 3.31 -11.04 9.90
CA ARG A 17 3.32 -9.84 10.76
C ARG A 17 1.94 -9.20 10.83
N CYS A 18 1.27 -9.01 9.69
CA CYS A 18 -0.07 -8.43 9.62
C CYS A 18 -1.10 -9.27 10.38
N ALA A 19 -1.11 -10.59 10.16
CA ALA A 19 -2.03 -11.49 10.83
C ALA A 19 -1.85 -11.47 12.36
N LYS A 20 -0.59 -11.47 12.84
CA LYS A 20 -0.30 -11.37 14.26
C LYS A 20 -0.81 -10.04 14.85
N LYS A 21 -0.52 -8.92 14.19
CA LYS A 21 -0.98 -7.60 14.64
C LYS A 21 -2.51 -7.50 14.65
N ALA A 22 -3.19 -8.10 13.67
CA ALA A 22 -4.65 -8.15 13.63
C ALA A 22 -5.24 -8.90 14.83
N VAL A 23 -4.64 -10.03 15.23
CA VAL A 23 -5.06 -10.76 16.44
C VAL A 23 -4.82 -9.91 17.69
N GLU A 24 -3.66 -9.25 17.82
CA GLU A 24 -3.38 -8.35 18.96
C GLU A 24 -4.41 -7.23 19.07
N CYS A 25 -4.74 -6.57 17.96
CA CYS A 25 -5.77 -5.52 17.92
C CYS A 25 -7.15 -6.07 18.28
N ALA A 26 -7.54 -7.23 17.74
CA ALA A 26 -8.83 -7.86 18.04
C ALA A 26 -8.97 -8.20 19.54
N MET A 27 -7.90 -8.71 20.17
CA MET A 27 -7.88 -8.99 21.61
C MET A 27 -8.02 -7.72 22.47
N GLN A 28 -7.57 -6.57 21.95
CA GLN A 28 -7.69 -5.27 22.61
C GLN A 28 -9.00 -4.53 22.26
N GLY A 29 -9.85 -5.09 21.40
CA GLY A 29 -11.08 -4.44 20.93
C GLY A 29 -10.83 -3.27 19.97
N ILE A 30 -9.65 -3.20 19.35
CA ILE A 30 -9.29 -2.15 18.39
C ILE A 30 -9.72 -2.60 16.99
N GLY A 31 -10.68 -1.89 16.39
CA GLY A 31 -11.16 -2.13 15.03
C GLY A 31 -10.38 -1.35 13.98
N GLY A 32 -10.24 -1.91 12.78
CA GLY A 32 -9.59 -1.26 11.64
C GLY A 32 -9.05 -2.25 10.60
N VAL A 33 -8.36 -1.73 9.60
CA VAL A 33 -7.63 -2.52 8.59
C VAL A 33 -6.15 -2.55 8.96
N VAL A 34 -5.57 -3.74 9.13
CA VAL A 34 -4.14 -3.85 9.49
C VAL A 34 -3.26 -3.67 8.25
N GLY A 35 -2.32 -2.73 8.35
CA GLY A 35 -1.34 -2.44 7.30
C GLY A 35 -0.24 -1.50 7.79
N GLU A 36 0.75 -1.26 6.94
CA GLU A 36 1.80 -0.26 7.17
C GLU A 36 1.21 1.11 6.81
N ASP A 37 1.05 1.99 7.81
CA ASP A 37 0.40 3.30 7.66
C ASP A 37 1.42 4.35 7.24
N GLU A 38 1.40 4.75 5.97
CA GLU A 38 2.31 5.75 5.40
C GLU A 38 2.26 7.09 6.14
N ASP A 39 1.07 7.50 6.62
CA ASP A 39 0.91 8.76 7.38
C ASP A 39 1.46 8.65 8.82
N GLN A 40 1.83 7.44 9.24
CA GLN A 40 2.40 7.12 10.56
C GLN A 40 3.76 6.42 10.40
N ASN A 41 4.58 6.89 9.46
CA ASN A 41 5.95 6.41 9.23
C ASN A 41 6.04 4.90 8.93
N ASN A 42 5.06 4.36 8.21
CA ASN A 42 4.94 2.94 7.87
C ASN A 42 4.83 2.02 9.10
N GLU A 43 4.27 2.52 10.20
CA GLU A 43 3.98 1.68 11.37
C GLU A 43 2.93 0.63 11.01
N LEU A 44 3.19 -0.64 11.38
CA LEU A 44 2.22 -1.71 11.24
C LEU A 44 1.15 -1.61 12.33
N ARG A 45 -0.03 -1.08 11.97
CA ARG A 45 -1.14 -0.81 12.90
C ARG A 45 -2.50 -1.15 12.30
N ALA A 46 -3.54 -1.14 13.13
CA ALA A 46 -4.91 -1.07 12.66
C ALA A 46 -5.21 0.38 12.26
N ILE A 47 -5.50 0.59 10.97
CA ILE A 47 -5.88 1.87 10.38
C ILE A 47 -7.39 2.01 10.47
N GLU A 48 -7.84 3.19 10.86
CA GLU A 48 -9.25 3.52 11.07
C GLU A 48 -10.03 3.34 9.77
N PHE A 49 -11.21 2.69 9.82
CA PHE A 49 -12.02 2.42 8.62
C PHE A 49 -12.37 3.69 7.84
N GLU A 50 -12.55 4.82 8.55
CA GLU A 50 -12.86 6.12 7.97
C GLU A 50 -11.76 6.64 7.04
N ARG A 51 -10.51 6.24 7.28
CA ARG A 51 -9.33 6.64 6.50
C ARG A 51 -9.11 5.74 5.29
N ILE A 52 -9.74 4.57 5.24
CA ILE A 52 -9.60 3.63 4.13
C ILE A 52 -10.57 4.03 3.02
N ALA A 53 -10.07 4.86 2.10
CA ALA A 53 -10.76 5.25 0.88
C ALA A 53 -10.06 4.68 -0.37
N GLY A 54 -10.86 4.38 -1.40
CA GLY A 54 -10.33 4.10 -2.73
C GLY A 54 -9.96 5.39 -3.46
N GLY A 55 -9.23 5.28 -4.57
CA GLY A 55 -9.00 6.42 -5.47
C GLY A 55 -7.88 7.38 -5.06
N LYS A 56 -6.95 6.98 -4.19
CA LYS A 56 -5.72 7.76 -3.91
C LYS A 56 -5.01 8.08 -5.24
N PRO A 57 -4.84 9.36 -5.62
CA PRO A 57 -4.13 9.72 -6.83
C PRO A 57 -2.69 9.22 -6.76
N PHE A 58 -2.18 8.74 -7.88
CA PHE A 58 -0.78 8.37 -7.99
C PHE A 58 0.08 9.61 -8.28
N ASP A 59 1.11 9.84 -7.47
CA ASP A 59 2.06 10.94 -7.72
C ASP A 59 3.04 10.56 -8.82
N ILE A 60 2.85 11.14 -10.01
CA ILE A 60 3.74 10.91 -11.17
C ILE A 60 5.10 11.60 -11.03
N ASN A 61 5.35 12.35 -9.94
CA ASN A 61 6.62 13.03 -9.69
C ASN A 61 7.61 12.21 -8.88
N VAL A 62 7.24 11.01 -8.43
CA VAL A 62 8.19 10.10 -7.78
C VAL A 62 9.32 9.73 -8.73
N ASP A 63 10.56 9.81 -8.23
CA ASP A 63 11.78 9.68 -9.05
C ASP A 63 11.79 8.37 -9.85
N TRP A 64 11.46 7.25 -9.20
CA TRP A 64 11.46 5.93 -9.82
C TRP A 64 10.53 5.84 -11.04
N PHE A 65 9.43 6.61 -11.06
CA PHE A 65 8.49 6.60 -12.17
C PHE A 65 9.06 7.37 -13.37
N GLY A 66 9.75 8.49 -13.13
CA GLY A 66 10.48 9.22 -14.17
C GLY A 66 11.61 8.40 -14.78
N ASP A 67 12.35 7.66 -13.95
CA ASP A 67 13.41 6.76 -14.39
C ASP A 67 12.85 5.62 -15.25
N LEU A 68 11.73 5.02 -14.83
CA LEU A 68 11.05 3.96 -15.57
C LEU A 68 10.61 4.44 -16.96
N LEU A 69 9.98 5.62 -17.05
CA LEU A 69 9.58 6.21 -18.33
C LEU A 69 10.79 6.47 -19.24
N SER A 70 11.87 7.01 -18.68
CA SER A 70 13.12 7.27 -19.41
C SER A 70 13.75 5.99 -19.97
N GLN A 71 13.76 4.90 -19.19
CA GLN A 71 14.26 3.59 -19.63
C GLN A 71 13.44 3.00 -20.78
N MET A 72 12.14 3.29 -20.83
CA MET A 72 11.26 2.85 -21.92
C MET A 72 11.21 3.84 -23.10
N GLY A 73 11.88 4.99 -23.01
CA GLY A 73 11.80 6.06 -24.01
C GLY A 73 10.42 6.73 -24.09
N GLN A 74 9.62 6.69 -23.02
CA GLN A 74 8.28 7.28 -22.98
C GLN A 74 8.33 8.72 -22.42
N PRO A 75 7.63 9.68 -23.04
CA PRO A 75 7.49 11.02 -22.48
C PRO A 75 6.56 11.02 -21.26
N LYS A 76 6.87 11.88 -20.27
CA LYS A 76 6.00 12.09 -19.10
C LYS A 76 4.80 12.97 -19.47
N GLY A 77 3.60 12.51 -19.11
CA GLY A 77 2.36 13.28 -19.28
C GLY A 77 2.15 14.35 -18.20
N GLU A 78 1.08 15.13 -18.35
CA GLU A 78 0.66 16.12 -17.35
C GLU A 78 -0.13 15.47 -16.21
N VAL A 79 -0.09 16.09 -15.03
CA VAL A 79 -0.93 15.69 -13.89
C VAL A 79 -2.39 16.00 -14.26
N LEU A 80 -3.25 15.01 -14.12
CA LEU A 80 -4.69 15.17 -14.33
C LEU A 80 -5.40 15.12 -12.97
N GLU A 81 -6.22 16.13 -12.70
CA GLU A 81 -7.15 16.11 -11.58
C GLU A 81 -8.26 15.09 -11.86
N THR A 82 -8.38 14.07 -11.00
CA THR A 82 -9.40 13.03 -11.11
C THR A 82 -10.46 13.22 -10.05
N SER A 83 -11.74 13.27 -10.45
CA SER A 83 -12.86 13.23 -9.53
C SER A 83 -13.07 11.80 -9.03
N HIS A 84 -12.48 11.45 -7.90
CA HIS A 84 -12.76 10.23 -7.15
C HIS A 84 -13.47 10.58 -5.84
#